data_AF-A0A1R0KVV2-F1
#
_entry.id   AF-A0A1R0KVV2-F1
#
_cell.length_a   1.000
_cell.length_b   1.000
_cell.length_c   1.000
_cell.angle_alpha   90.00
_cell.angle_beta   90.00
_cell.angle_gamma   90.00
#
_symmetry.space_group_name_H-M   'P 1'
#
loop_
_entity.id
_entity.type
_entity.pdbx_description
1 polymer ?
#
loop_
_entity_poly.entity_id
_entity_poly.type
_entity_poly.pdbx_seq_one_letter_code
_entity_poly.pdbx_strand_id
1 'polypeptide(L)'
;MALPYWTPHNLLPPGRHPADLADVYERLVFDAPHQNDREILFSALNSYLGVARRIMPTGRAWIGGALTARTPHPPLGLDVVLLPDEWGALKRLDDTGRSALYGLLTLRGVIVGQPAMYLDQVQPVGGMLDGFLCRPGDEEIWEQVWASGGRGIPEVIW
;
A
#
# COMPACT_ATOMS: atom_id res chain seq x y z
N MET A 1 5.41 16.92 -2.47
CA MET A 1 6.88 17.09 -2.36
C MET A 1 7.43 16.01 -3.26
N ALA A 2 8.15 16.35 -4.32
CA ALA A 2 8.50 15.34 -5.33
C ALA A 2 9.32 14.18 -4.74
N LEU A 3 8.97 12.95 -5.13
CA LEU A 3 9.76 11.77 -4.78
C LEU A 3 11.19 11.90 -5.34
N PRO A 4 12.21 11.44 -4.60
CA PRO A 4 13.60 11.55 -5.00
C PRO A 4 13.93 10.78 -6.28
N TYR A 5 15.07 11.11 -6.88
CA TYR A 5 15.58 10.40 -8.05
C TYR A 5 15.96 8.95 -7.72
N TRP A 6 15.84 8.09 -8.74
CA TRP A 6 16.27 6.71 -8.69
C TRP A 6 17.77 6.59 -8.38
N THR A 7 18.10 5.66 -7.50
CA THR A 7 19.48 5.22 -7.27
C THR A 7 20.01 4.45 -8.49
N PRO A 8 21.33 4.24 -8.62
CA PRO A 8 21.91 3.37 -9.66
C PRO A 8 21.38 1.92 -9.62
N HIS A 9 20.84 1.49 -8.46
CA HIS A 9 20.21 0.19 -8.28
C HIS A 9 18.73 0.17 -8.68
N ASN A 10 18.22 1.24 -9.29
CA ASN A 10 16.83 1.35 -9.74
C ASN A 10 15.81 1.25 -8.59
N LEU A 11 16.20 1.74 -7.41
CA LEU A 11 15.35 1.87 -6.22
C LEU A 11 15.23 3.34 -5.82
N LEU A 12 14.19 3.68 -5.09
CA LEU A 12 14.17 4.94 -4.35
C LEU A 12 15.28 4.91 -3.27
N PRO A 13 15.96 6.04 -2.99
CA PRO A 13 16.98 6.11 -1.93
C PRO A 13 16.41 5.68 -0.57
N PRO A 14 17.22 5.07 0.32
CA PRO A 14 16.75 4.67 1.64
C PRO A 14 16.11 5.81 2.44
N GLY A 15 15.07 5.47 3.22
CA GLY A 15 14.34 6.41 4.07
C GLY A 15 12.90 6.62 3.63
N ARG A 16 12.13 7.33 4.46
CA ARG A 16 10.75 7.72 4.20
C ARG A 16 10.69 9.02 3.42
N HIS A 17 9.87 9.04 2.38
CA HIS A 17 9.74 10.15 1.45
C HIS A 17 8.29 10.63 1.43
N PRO A 18 7.95 11.72 2.13
CA PRO A 18 6.62 12.31 2.07
C PRO A 18 6.26 12.68 0.63
N ALA A 19 5.10 12.20 0.17
CA ALA A 19 4.64 12.34 -1.20
C ALA A 19 3.11 12.44 -1.27
N ASP A 20 2.59 13.06 -2.31
CA ASP A 20 1.18 12.92 -2.69
C ASP A 20 1.00 11.91 -3.83
N LEU A 21 -0.25 11.71 -4.27
CA LEU A 21 -0.54 10.78 -5.36
C LEU A 21 0.01 11.24 -6.72
N ALA A 22 0.19 12.55 -6.92
CA ALA A 22 0.79 13.06 -8.14
C ALA A 22 2.29 12.80 -8.16
N ASP A 23 2.98 13.02 -7.04
CA ASP A 23 4.40 12.68 -6.85
C ASP A 23 4.63 11.18 -7.10
N VAL A 24 3.74 10.32 -6.58
CA VAL A 24 3.76 8.86 -6.78
C VAL A 24 3.54 8.50 -8.26
N TYR A 25 2.57 9.11 -8.93
CA TYR A 25 2.30 8.86 -10.35
C TYR A 25 3.50 9.26 -11.21
N GLU A 26 3.98 10.48 -11.04
CA GLU A 26 5.09 11.02 -11.83
C GLU A 26 6.31 10.11 -11.72
N ARG A 27 6.69 9.73 -10.50
CA ARG A 27 7.91 8.94 -10.29
C ARG A 27 7.72 7.46 -10.61
N LEU A 28 6.69 6.82 -10.09
CA LEU A 28 6.55 5.36 -10.09
C LEU A 28 5.79 4.83 -11.30
N VAL A 29 5.18 5.71 -12.11
CA VAL A 29 4.40 5.34 -13.29
C VAL A 29 4.99 6.01 -14.54
N PHE A 30 5.03 7.34 -14.58
CA PHE A 30 5.43 8.10 -15.77
C PHE A 30 6.95 8.02 -16.03
N ASP A 31 7.79 8.21 -15.00
CA ASP A 31 9.26 8.12 -15.09
C ASP A 31 9.80 6.67 -14.90
N ALA A 32 8.97 5.67 -15.15
CA ALA A 32 9.30 4.26 -14.95
C ALA A 32 8.94 3.40 -16.19
N PRO A 33 9.69 2.31 -16.46
CA PRO A 33 9.39 1.43 -17.58
C PRO A 33 8.08 0.66 -17.34
N HIS A 34 7.45 0.16 -18.40
CA HIS A 34 6.16 -0.56 -18.33
C HIS A 34 5.01 0.34 -17.82
N GLN A 35 4.92 1.54 -18.37
CA GLN A 35 3.97 2.56 -17.94
C GLN A 35 2.52 2.04 -17.91
N ASN A 36 2.06 1.33 -18.95
CA ASN A 36 0.69 0.81 -19.02
C ASN A 36 0.35 -0.12 -17.84
N ASP A 37 1.23 -1.05 -17.49
CA ASP A 37 1.02 -1.96 -16.35
C ASP A 37 1.03 -1.20 -15.02
N ARG A 38 1.91 -0.20 -14.90
CA ARG A 38 2.00 0.67 -13.73
C ARG A 38 0.78 1.58 -13.57
N GLU A 39 0.17 2.02 -14.66
CA GLU A 39 -1.07 2.81 -14.63
C GLU A 39 -2.25 2.01 -14.08
N ILE A 40 -2.32 0.71 -14.36
CA ILE A 40 -3.31 -0.20 -13.77
C ILE A 40 -3.10 -0.29 -12.26
N LEU A 41 -1.87 -0.57 -11.82
CA LEU A 41 -1.54 -0.63 -10.39
C LEU A 41 -1.77 0.70 -9.67
N PHE A 42 -1.44 1.82 -10.31
CA PHE A 42 -1.70 3.15 -9.75
C PHE A 42 -3.19 3.45 -9.62
N SER A 43 -4.00 3.05 -10.60
CA SER A 43 -5.46 3.18 -10.53
C SER A 43 -6.04 2.35 -9.39
N ALA A 44 -5.51 1.14 -9.17
CA ALA A 44 -5.82 0.30 -8.02
C ALA A 44 -5.45 0.99 -6.68
N LEU A 45 -4.23 1.53 -6.57
CA LEU A 45 -3.76 2.27 -5.39
C LEU A 45 -4.63 3.50 -5.10
N ASN A 46 -4.94 4.31 -6.11
CA ASN A 46 -5.75 5.52 -5.95
C ASN A 46 -7.16 5.17 -5.44
N SER A 47 -7.78 4.15 -6.04
CA SER A 47 -9.10 3.66 -5.61
C SER A 47 -9.07 3.12 -4.18
N TYR A 48 -8.03 2.33 -3.86
CA TYR A 48 -7.81 1.77 -2.54
C TYR A 48 -7.68 2.85 -1.46
N LEU A 49 -6.80 3.84 -1.68
CA LEU A 49 -6.60 4.95 -0.74
C LEU A 49 -7.85 5.83 -0.63
N GLY A 50 -8.61 5.99 -1.71
CA GLY A 50 -9.92 6.64 -1.68
C GLY A 50 -10.91 5.98 -0.72
N VAL A 51 -10.93 4.64 -0.67
CA VAL A 51 -11.75 3.90 0.31
C VAL A 51 -11.14 3.99 1.71
N ALA A 52 -9.82 3.84 1.86
CA ALA A 52 -9.14 3.94 3.15
C ALA A 52 -9.45 5.27 3.84
N ARG A 53 -9.33 6.39 3.12
CA ARG A 53 -9.63 7.75 3.64
C ARG A 53 -11.05 7.93 4.16
N ARG A 54 -12.02 7.15 3.67
CA ARG A 54 -13.41 7.19 4.17
C ARG A 54 -13.57 6.48 5.51
N ILE A 55 -12.71 5.50 5.80
CA ILE A 55 -12.72 4.71 7.04
C ILE A 55 -11.83 5.37 8.09
N MET A 56 -10.69 5.89 7.67
CA MET A 56 -9.69 6.58 8.50
C MET A 56 -9.44 7.99 7.92
N PRO A 57 -10.18 9.01 8.40
CA PRO A 57 -10.09 10.37 7.85
C PRO A 57 -8.72 11.03 8.00
N THR A 58 -7.90 10.57 8.95
CA THR A 58 -6.52 11.05 9.17
C THR A 58 -5.57 9.87 9.29
N GLY A 59 -4.45 9.93 8.58
CA GLY A 59 -3.41 8.92 8.69
C GLY A 59 -2.40 8.95 7.56
N ARG A 60 -1.65 7.86 7.46
CA ARG A 60 -0.61 7.69 6.46
C ARG A 60 -0.71 6.33 5.78
N ALA A 61 -0.18 6.25 4.57
CA ALA A 61 0.08 5.01 3.87
C ALA A 61 1.54 4.98 3.44
N TRP A 62 2.19 3.84 3.68
CA TRP A 62 3.48 3.56 3.05
C TRP A 62 3.26 2.64 1.87
N ILE A 63 3.82 3.02 0.73
CA ILE A 63 3.72 2.26 -0.51
C ILE A 63 4.98 1.41 -0.67
N GLY A 64 4.80 0.15 -1.06
CA GLY A 64 5.85 -0.84 -1.24
C GLY A 64 5.60 -1.75 -2.45
N GLY A 65 6.16 -2.95 -2.39
CA GLY A 65 6.03 -3.95 -3.44
C GLY A 65 6.88 -3.68 -4.68
N ALA A 66 6.48 -4.26 -5.81
CA ALA A 66 7.23 -4.15 -7.06
C ALA A 66 7.11 -2.77 -7.72
N LEU A 67 6.04 -2.02 -7.41
CA LEU A 67 5.80 -0.68 -7.95
C LEU A 67 6.90 0.32 -7.57
N THR A 68 7.48 0.20 -6.37
CA THR A 68 8.52 1.12 -5.86
C THR A 68 9.93 0.82 -6.37
N ALA A 69 10.08 -0.13 -7.30
CA ALA A 69 11.33 -0.45 -7.97
C ALA A 69 11.21 -0.28 -9.49
N ARG A 70 12.31 0.11 -10.14
CA ARG A 70 12.44 0.11 -11.60
C ARG A 70 13.05 -1.21 -12.06
N THR A 71 12.21 -2.14 -12.48
CA THR A 71 12.63 -3.47 -12.94
C THR A 71 12.57 -3.61 -14.45
N PRO A 72 13.36 -4.54 -15.05
CA PRO A 72 13.25 -4.87 -16.47
C PRO A 72 11.92 -5.52 -16.88
N HIS A 73 11.17 -6.07 -15.92
CA HIS A 73 9.87 -6.72 -16.13
C HIS A 73 8.74 -5.86 -15.55
N PRO A 74 7.50 -5.99 -16.05
CA PRO A 74 6.34 -5.33 -15.46
C PRO A 74 6.19 -5.66 -13.97
N PRO A 75 5.82 -4.68 -13.13
CA PRO A 75 5.56 -4.95 -11.71
C PRO A 75 4.31 -5.83 -11.57
N LEU A 76 4.38 -6.85 -10.71
CA LEU A 76 3.30 -7.81 -10.52
C LEU A 76 2.22 -7.34 -9.53
N GLY A 77 2.52 -6.32 -8.74
CA GLY A 77 1.63 -5.82 -7.69
C GLY A 77 2.28 -4.70 -6.88
N LEU A 78 1.53 -4.19 -5.92
CA LEU A 78 1.98 -3.18 -4.99
C LEU A 78 1.53 -3.51 -3.55
N ASP A 79 2.28 -3.01 -2.58
CA ASP A 79 1.96 -3.24 -1.18
C ASP A 79 1.63 -1.90 -0.53
N VAL A 80 0.68 -1.88 0.40
CA VAL A 80 0.34 -0.71 1.18
C VAL A 80 0.23 -1.11 2.64
N VAL A 81 0.95 -0.42 3.52
CA VAL A 81 0.63 -0.45 4.96
C VAL A 81 -0.03 0.86 5.36
N LEU A 82 -1.20 0.75 5.99
CA LEU A 82 -1.97 1.85 6.55
C LEU A 82 -1.52 2.11 7.99
N LEU A 83 -1.28 3.38 8.31
CA LEU A 83 -0.88 3.86 9.62
C LEU A 83 -1.90 4.90 10.11
N PRO A 84 -2.91 4.48 10.89
CA PRO A 84 -3.89 5.38 11.47
C PRO A 84 -3.28 6.30 12.51
N ASP A 85 -3.62 7.59 12.47
CA ASP A 85 -3.27 8.52 13.55
C ASP A 85 -4.10 8.30 14.80
N GLU A 86 -5.39 7.94 14.64
CA GLU A 86 -6.29 7.65 15.74
C GLU A 86 -6.78 6.19 15.72
N TRP A 87 -5.98 5.29 16.29
CA TRP A 87 -6.35 3.89 16.46
C TRP A 87 -7.64 3.67 17.27
N GLY A 88 -7.97 4.61 18.17
CA GLY A 88 -9.23 4.60 18.91
C GLY A 88 -10.46 4.68 17.99
N ALA A 89 -10.38 5.42 16.88
CA ALA A 89 -11.47 5.55 15.93
C ALA A 89 -11.79 4.22 15.23
N LEU A 90 -10.76 3.45 14.87
CA LEU A 90 -10.95 2.13 14.23
C LEU A 90 -11.67 1.14 15.14
N LYS A 91 -11.44 1.21 16.46
CA LYS A 91 -12.13 0.36 17.45
C LYS A 91 -13.62 0.69 17.57
N ARG A 92 -14.02 1.91 17.21
CA ARG A 92 -15.41 2.41 17.29
C ARG A 92 -16.20 2.21 16.00
N LEU A 93 -15.59 1.64 14.95
CA LEU A 93 -16.29 1.32 13.71
C LEU A 93 -17.47 0.39 13.99
N ASP A 94 -18.59 0.65 13.33
CA ASP A 94 -19.74 -0.23 13.27
C ASP A 94 -19.45 -1.47 12.38
N ASP A 95 -20.43 -2.35 12.21
CA ASP A 95 -20.24 -3.57 11.41
C ASP A 95 -19.92 -3.26 9.95
N THR A 96 -20.52 -2.23 9.37
CA THR A 96 -20.25 -1.79 8.00
C THR A 96 -18.83 -1.27 7.87
N GLY A 97 -18.39 -0.39 8.78
CA GLY A 97 -17.04 0.15 8.83
C GLY A 97 -15.98 -0.92 9.07
N ARG A 98 -16.23 -1.87 9.97
CA ARG A 98 -15.33 -3.02 10.21
C ARG A 98 -15.21 -3.91 8.98
N SER A 99 -16.33 -4.22 8.33
CA SER A 99 -16.34 -5.02 7.09
C SER A 99 -15.57 -4.32 5.97
N ALA A 100 -15.77 -3.01 5.82
CA ALA A 100 -15.03 -2.20 4.86
C ALA A 100 -13.52 -2.17 5.18
N LEU A 101 -13.14 -2.04 6.46
CA LEU A 101 -11.75 -2.09 6.89
C LEU A 101 -11.12 -3.44 6.54
N TYR A 102 -11.77 -4.55 6.88
CA TYR A 102 -11.27 -5.88 6.55
C TYR A 102 -11.17 -6.12 5.05
N GLY A 103 -12.07 -5.53 4.25
CA GLY A 103 -11.98 -5.55 2.79
C GLY A 103 -10.77 -4.81 2.21
N LEU A 104 -10.10 -3.95 2.99
CA LEU A 104 -8.85 -3.29 2.62
C LEU A 104 -7.60 -4.08 3.02
N LEU A 105 -7.74 -5.17 3.77
CA LEU A 105 -6.59 -5.92 4.28
C LEU A 105 -6.38 -7.19 3.47
N THR A 106 -5.12 -7.56 3.27
CA THR A 106 -4.74 -8.91 2.90
C THR A 106 -4.97 -9.81 4.09
N LEU A 107 -5.96 -10.69 3.96
CA LEU A 107 -6.32 -11.70 4.96
C LEU A 107 -5.67 -13.03 4.58
N ARG A 108 -5.15 -13.77 5.56
CA ARG A 108 -4.51 -15.08 5.35
C ARG A 108 -5.20 -16.16 6.16
N GLY A 109 -5.20 -17.39 5.64
CA GLY A 109 -5.87 -18.53 6.26
C GLY A 109 -7.38 -18.34 6.36
N VAL A 110 -8.00 -17.89 5.27
CA VAL A 110 -9.40 -17.46 5.24
C VAL A 110 -10.33 -18.65 5.04
N ILE A 111 -11.31 -18.76 5.92
CA ILE A 111 -12.42 -19.70 5.77
C ILE A 111 -13.63 -18.92 5.27
N VAL A 112 -14.12 -19.26 4.09
CA VAL A 112 -15.31 -18.64 3.49
C VAL A 112 -16.49 -19.57 3.72
N GLY A 113 -17.55 -19.03 4.31
CA GLY A 113 -18.78 -19.81 4.56
C GLY A 113 -19.59 -20.09 3.29
N GLN A 114 -19.62 -19.15 2.34
CA GLN A 114 -20.38 -19.26 1.09
C GLN A 114 -19.69 -18.56 -0.09
N PRO A 115 -19.33 -19.29 -1.18
CA PRO A 115 -19.29 -20.75 -1.22
C PRO A 115 -18.35 -21.31 -0.14
N ALA A 116 -18.65 -22.50 0.39
CA ALA A 116 -17.83 -23.09 1.44
C ALA A 116 -16.45 -23.46 0.89
N MET A 117 -15.41 -22.71 1.29
CA MET A 117 -14.05 -22.94 0.81
C MET A 117 -12.99 -22.41 1.79
N TYR A 118 -11.78 -22.93 1.63
CA TYR A 118 -10.59 -22.41 2.28
C TYR A 118 -9.71 -21.71 1.25
N LEU A 119 -9.18 -20.54 1.62
CA LEU A 119 -8.27 -19.75 0.81
C LEU A 119 -7.02 -19.45 1.64
N ASP A 120 -5.83 -19.67 1.04
CA ASP A 120 -4.57 -19.30 1.68
C ASP A 120 -4.52 -17.79 1.96
N GLN A 121 -5.04 -17.00 1.03
CA GLN A 121 -5.17 -15.56 1.19
C GLN A 121 -6.35 -14.97 0.41
N VAL A 122 -6.85 -13.84 0.88
CA VAL A 122 -7.76 -12.94 0.19
C VAL A 122 -7.11 -11.56 0.19
N GLN A 123 -6.92 -11.00 -0.99
CA GLN A 123 -6.26 -9.71 -1.19
C GLN A 123 -7.27 -8.69 -1.74
N PRO A 124 -7.13 -7.40 -1.38
CA PRO A 124 -7.92 -6.34 -2.00
C PRO A 124 -7.60 -6.22 -3.50
N VAL A 125 -8.50 -5.57 -4.23
CA VAL A 125 -8.34 -5.24 -5.67
C VAL A 125 -7.92 -6.45 -6.53
N GLY A 126 -8.50 -7.61 -6.26
CA GLY A 126 -8.26 -8.83 -7.06
C GLY A 126 -6.82 -9.35 -7.03
N GLY A 127 -6.06 -9.04 -5.97
CA GLY A 127 -4.66 -9.48 -5.82
C GLY A 127 -3.62 -8.55 -6.43
N MET A 128 -4.04 -7.42 -7.00
CA MET A 128 -3.10 -6.39 -7.50
C MET A 128 -2.42 -5.62 -6.36
N LEU A 129 -3.03 -5.64 -5.18
CA LEU A 129 -2.60 -4.88 -4.02
C LEU A 129 -2.60 -5.76 -2.78
N ASP A 130 -1.52 -5.71 -2.00
CA ASP A 130 -1.48 -6.22 -0.64
C ASP A 130 -1.70 -5.10 0.38
N GLY A 131 -2.71 -5.26 1.23
CA GLY A 131 -3.11 -4.23 2.20
C GLY A 131 -2.80 -4.65 3.62
N PHE A 132 -2.07 -3.82 4.36
CA PHE A 132 -1.68 -4.10 5.74
C PHE A 132 -2.10 -2.95 6.66
N LEU A 133 -2.18 -3.25 7.96
CA LEU A 133 -2.52 -2.28 8.99
C LEU A 133 -1.45 -2.30 10.08
N CYS A 134 -0.74 -1.19 10.24
CA CYS A 134 0.33 -1.03 11.23
C CYS A 134 -0.25 -0.77 12.62
N ARG A 135 -0.12 -1.74 13.53
CA ARG A 135 -0.56 -1.59 14.93
C ARG A 135 0.29 -0.55 15.67
N PRO A 136 -0.25 0.10 16.72
CA PRO A 136 0.53 1.04 17.52
C PRO A 136 1.76 0.35 18.11
N GLY A 137 2.94 0.92 17.89
CA GLY A 137 4.21 0.41 18.39
C GLY A 137 4.95 -0.54 17.42
N ASP A 138 4.33 -0.93 16.31
CA ASP A 138 4.96 -1.78 15.29
C ASP A 138 5.64 -0.97 14.17
N GLU A 139 5.62 0.36 14.21
CA GLU A 139 6.08 1.24 13.12
C GLU A 139 7.54 0.96 12.73
N GLU A 140 8.43 0.77 13.71
CA GLU A 140 9.84 0.45 13.47
C GLU A 140 10.01 -0.92 12.81
N ILE A 141 9.18 -1.90 13.17
CA ILE A 141 9.19 -3.24 12.57
C ILE A 141 8.77 -3.14 11.11
N TRP A 142 7.69 -2.41 10.83
CA TRP A 142 7.25 -2.15 9.46
C TRP A 142 8.31 -1.41 8.67
N GLU A 143 8.95 -0.38 9.24
CA GLU A 143 9.99 0.40 8.56
C GLU A 143 11.18 -0.50 8.20
N GLN A 144 11.63 -1.38 9.11
CA GLN A 144 12.68 -2.36 8.83
C GLN A 144 12.31 -3.32 7.70
N VAL A 145 11.08 -3.83 7.69
CA VAL A 145 10.61 -4.75 6.64
C VAL A 145 10.50 -4.02 5.30
N TRP A 146 9.93 -2.82 5.26
CA TRP A 146 9.71 -2.04 4.03
C TRP A 146 10.99 -1.45 3.46
N ALA A 147 11.94 -1.06 4.32
CA ALA A 147 13.24 -0.55 3.90
C ALA A 147 14.23 -1.67 3.53
N SER A 148 13.86 -2.94 3.72
CA SER A 148 14.71 -4.10 3.43
C SER A 148 15.27 -4.05 2.01
N GLY A 149 16.57 -4.32 1.88
CA GLY A 149 17.30 -4.18 0.61
C GLY A 149 17.59 -2.73 0.20
N GLY A 150 17.49 -1.78 1.13
CA GLY A 150 17.84 -0.37 0.90
C GLY A 150 16.79 0.41 0.10
N ARG A 151 15.53 -0.01 0.18
CA ARG A 151 14.42 0.60 -0.57
C ARG A 151 13.89 1.83 0.18
N GLY A 152 13.71 2.93 -0.54
CA GLY A 152 12.95 4.07 -0.05
C GLY A 152 11.45 3.79 0.05
N ILE A 153 10.78 4.49 0.96
CA ILE A 153 9.37 4.29 1.29
C ILE A 153 8.61 5.58 0.94
N PRO A 154 7.84 5.62 -0.16
CA PRO A 154 6.86 6.69 -0.38
C PRO A 154 5.82 6.70 0.74
N GLU A 155 5.66 7.84 1.40
CA GLU A 155 4.71 8.06 2.48
C GLU A 155 3.65 9.06 2.04
N VAL A 156 2.42 8.58 1.85
CA VAL A 156 1.27 9.42 1.52
C VAL A 156 0.52 9.75 2.80
N ILE A 157 0.34 11.04 3.07
CA ILE A 157 -0.33 11.57 4.27
C ILE A 157 -1.68 12.14 3.86
N TRP A 158 -2.70 11.97 4.70
CA TRP A 158 -4.01 12.65 4.55
C TRP A 158 -4.64 12.97 5.90
#